data_AF-A0A1X0P8S2-F1
#
_entry.id   AF-A0A1X0P8S2-F1
#
_cell.length_a   1.000
_cell.length_b   1.000
_cell.length_c   1.000
_cell.angle_alpha   90.00
_cell.angle_beta   90.00
_cell.angle_gamma   90.00
#
_symmetry.space_group_name_H-M   'P 1'
#
loop_
_entity.id
_entity.type
_entity.pdbx_description
1 polymer ?
#
loop_
_entity_poly.entity_id
_entity_poly.type
_entity_poly.pdbx_seq_one_letter_code
_entity_poly.pdbx_strand_id
1 'polypeptide(L)'
;MPSNDAMISRVCRTFSDAFAKDEATAREQGKKYWITRVLGSGATGTVLCGKRVSDGESFAVKVVDMEGMSEADKNRAQAEVHCLLSCDFFSILKCHEDFAKKDPKNEENVLMIA
;
A
#
# COMPACT_ATOMS: atom_id res chain seq x y z
N MET A 1 -7.93 -18.09 -3.54
CA MET A 1 -7.66 -16.63 -3.45
C MET A 1 -7.91 -16.19 -2.03
N PRO A 2 -7.03 -15.42 -1.38
CA PRO A 2 -7.34 -14.86 -0.08
C PRO A 2 -8.61 -14.00 -0.21
N SER A 3 -9.52 -14.12 0.76
CA SER A 3 -10.71 -13.25 0.84
C SER A 3 -10.29 -11.79 0.81
N ASN A 4 -11.10 -10.89 0.22
CA ASN A 4 -10.83 -9.45 0.20
C ASN A 4 -10.47 -8.91 1.60
N ASP A 5 -11.08 -9.46 2.64
CA ASP A 5 -10.81 -9.11 4.04
C ASP A 5 -9.43 -9.55 4.53
N ALA A 6 -8.90 -10.66 4.00
CA ALA A 6 -7.58 -11.16 4.36
C ALA A 6 -6.47 -10.24 3.86
N MET A 7 -6.63 -9.65 2.67
CA MET A 7 -5.66 -8.69 2.13
C MET A 7 -5.68 -7.38 2.93
N ILE A 8 -6.87 -6.86 3.23
CA ILE A 8 -7.05 -5.67 4.08
C ILE A 8 -6.41 -5.90 5.45
N SER A 9 -6.67 -7.06 6.06
CA SER A 9 -6.09 -7.45 7.35
C SER A 9 -4.56 -7.56 7.29
N ARG A 10 -3.99 -8.11 6.20
CA ARG A 10 -2.54 -8.17 5.99
C ARG A 10 -1.94 -6.77 5.92
N VAL A 11 -2.54 -5.85 5.18
CA VAL A 11 -2.05 -4.46 5.07
C VAL A 11 -2.10 -3.74 6.40
N CYS A 12 -3.24 -3.78 7.11
CA CYS A 12 -3.39 -3.09 8.39
C CYS A 12 -2.45 -3.67 9.47
N ARG A 13 -2.13 -4.97 9.41
CA ARG A 13 -1.14 -5.58 10.30
C ARG A 13 0.30 -5.19 9.92
N THR A 14 0.62 -5.21 8.63
CA THR A 14 1.97 -4.95 8.15
C THR A 14 2.31 -3.47 8.34
N PHE A 15 1.45 -2.58 7.88
CA PHE A 15 1.62 -1.13 7.96
C PHE A 15 0.75 -0.54 9.05
N SER A 16 0.85 -1.12 10.25
CA SER A 16 0.06 -0.75 11.44
C SER A 16 0.21 0.70 11.85
N ASP A 17 1.28 1.37 11.46
CA ASP A 17 1.52 2.77 11.82
C ASP A 17 0.73 3.72 10.92
N ALA A 18 0.33 3.28 9.72
CA ALA A 18 -0.33 4.11 8.72
C ALA A 18 -1.81 3.75 8.48
N PHE A 19 -2.17 2.46 8.52
CA PHE A 19 -3.47 1.96 8.06
C PHE A 19 -4.30 1.27 9.16
N ALA A 20 -5.61 1.49 9.12
CA ALA A 20 -6.62 0.76 9.88
C ALA A 20 -7.69 0.14 8.97
N LYS A 21 -8.46 -0.82 9.52
CA LYS A 21 -9.51 -1.56 8.82
C LYS A 21 -10.81 -0.77 8.62
N ASP A 22 -11.04 0.26 9.44
CA ASP A 22 -12.23 1.11 9.40
C ASP A 22 -11.92 2.49 10.00
N GLU A 23 -12.81 3.45 9.75
CA GLU A 23 -12.64 4.83 10.19
C GLU A 23 -12.61 4.99 11.71
N ALA A 24 -13.45 4.25 12.43
CA ALA A 24 -13.55 4.36 13.88
C ALA A 24 -12.22 3.95 14.54
N THR A 25 -11.68 2.81 14.13
CA THR A 25 -10.37 2.31 14.56
C THR A 25 -9.25 3.28 14.19
N ALA A 26 -9.31 3.87 12.98
CA ALA A 26 -8.31 4.83 12.52
C ALA A 26 -8.27 6.08 13.40
N ARG A 27 -9.44 6.63 13.75
CA ARG A 27 -9.55 7.79 14.63
C ARG A 27 -9.11 7.48 16.05
N GLU A 28 -9.53 6.35 16.60
CA GLU A 28 -9.16 5.91 17.94
C GLU A 28 -7.63 5.73 18.08
N GLN A 29 -6.98 5.16 17.08
CA GLN A 29 -5.55 4.84 17.12
C GLN A 29 -4.65 5.87 16.43
N GLY A 30 -5.21 7.01 15.99
CA GLY A 30 -4.46 8.07 15.31
C GLY A 30 -3.81 7.65 13.99
N LYS A 31 -4.43 6.75 13.22
CA LYS A 31 -3.93 6.32 11.91
C LYS A 31 -4.19 7.36 10.85
N LYS A 32 -3.30 7.42 9.84
CA LYS A 32 -3.42 8.35 8.72
C LYS A 32 -4.51 7.93 7.73
N TYR A 33 -4.67 6.62 7.53
CA TYR A 33 -5.57 6.04 6.54
C TYR A 33 -6.42 4.90 7.10
N TRP A 34 -7.56 4.65 6.45
CA TRP A 34 -8.32 3.41 6.61
C TRP A 34 -8.73 2.82 5.26
N ILE A 35 -8.83 1.50 5.20
CA ILE A 35 -9.14 0.79 3.96
C ILE A 35 -10.63 0.48 3.87
N THR A 36 -11.24 0.78 2.73
CA THR A 36 -12.67 0.57 2.47
C THR A 36 -12.96 -0.75 1.76
N ARG A 37 -12.17 -1.10 0.73
CA ARG A 37 -12.37 -2.28 -0.12
C ARG A 37 -11.18 -2.55 -1.03
N VAL A 38 -11.15 -3.73 -1.64
CA VAL A 38 -10.27 -4.06 -2.77
C VAL A 38 -10.84 -3.44 -4.05
N LEU A 39 -9.97 -2.81 -4.86
CA LEU A 39 -10.32 -2.27 -6.19
C LEU A 39 -9.99 -3.24 -7.33
N GLY A 40 -8.90 -4.00 -7.20
CA GLY A 40 -8.52 -5.01 -8.17
C GLY A 40 -7.18 -5.67 -7.84
N SER A 41 -6.91 -6.82 -8.43
CA SER A 41 -5.65 -7.56 -8.28
C SER A 41 -5.06 -7.84 -9.65
N GLY A 42 -3.75 -7.68 -9.77
CA GLY A 42 -2.97 -7.94 -10.98
C GLY A 42 -1.73 -8.77 -10.70
N ALA A 43 -0.90 -8.95 -11.72
CA ALA A 43 0.29 -9.80 -11.64
C ALA A 43 1.30 -9.36 -10.57
N THR A 44 1.41 -8.04 -10.32
CA THR A 44 2.42 -7.47 -9.43
C THR A 44 1.86 -7.01 -8.09
N GLY A 45 0.54 -7.12 -7.86
CA GLY A 45 -0.03 -6.59 -6.63
C GLY A 45 -1.53 -6.46 -6.61
N THR A 46 -2.05 -5.96 -5.49
CA THR A 46 -3.47 -5.69 -5.27
C THR A 46 -3.67 -4.22 -4.95
N VAL A 47 -4.61 -3.58 -5.62
CA VAL A 47 -5.00 -2.19 -5.38
C VAL A 47 -6.18 -2.16 -4.41
N LEU A 48 -6.05 -1.36 -3.36
CA LEU A 48 -7.07 -1.13 -2.35
C LEU A 48 -7.58 0.32 -2.44
N CYS A 49 -8.80 0.55 -1.98
CA CYS A 49 -9.37 1.89 -1.82
C CYS A 49 -9.18 2.33 -0.37
N GLY A 50 -8.27 3.28 -0.15
CA GLY A 50 -8.03 3.91 1.15
C GLY A 50 -8.74 5.26 1.26
N LYS A 51 -9.00 5.70 2.49
CA LYS A 51 -9.45 7.06 2.79
C LYS A 51 -8.57 7.70 3.84
N ARG A 52 -8.18 8.97 3.62
CA ARG A 52 -7.40 9.76 4.57
C ARG A 52 -8.29 10.23 5.70
N VAL A 53 -7.81 10.12 6.93
CA VAL A 53 -8.61 10.47 8.13
C VAL A 53 -8.85 11.97 8.25
N SER A 54 -7.92 12.81 7.79
CA SER A 54 -7.98 14.27 7.95
C SER A 54 -9.14 14.94 7.19
N ASP A 55 -9.48 14.45 6.00
CA ASP A 55 -10.43 15.08 5.08
C ASP A 55 -11.35 14.09 4.35
N GLY A 56 -11.16 12.79 4.54
CA GLY A 56 -11.96 11.76 3.88
C GLY A 56 -11.65 11.57 2.40
N GLU A 57 -10.58 12.20 1.87
CA GLU A 57 -10.16 12.04 0.48
C GLU A 57 -9.81 10.57 0.20
N SER A 58 -10.20 10.09 -0.97
CA SER A 58 -10.04 8.68 -1.36
C SER A 58 -8.79 8.49 -2.21
N PHE A 59 -8.06 7.42 -1.91
CA PHE A 59 -6.78 7.08 -2.55
C PHE A 59 -6.81 5.64 -3.06
N ALA A 60 -6.15 5.40 -4.18
CA ALA A 60 -5.77 4.06 -4.60
C ALA A 60 -4.46 3.69 -3.90
N VAL A 61 -4.41 2.50 -3.31
CA VAL A 61 -3.28 2.00 -2.52
C VAL A 61 -2.80 0.71 -3.17
N LYS A 62 -1.70 0.74 -3.92
CA LYS A 62 -1.17 -0.43 -4.65
C LYS A 62 -0.21 -1.20 -3.74
N VAL A 63 -0.62 -2.38 -3.31
CA VAL A 63 0.20 -3.28 -2.48
C VAL A 63 0.97 -4.22 -3.39
N VAL A 64 2.30 -4.15 -3.32
CA VAL A 64 3.23 -4.98 -4.08
C VAL A 64 3.90 -5.96 -3.12
N ASP A 65 3.76 -7.25 -3.42
CA ASP A 65 4.46 -8.31 -2.70
C ASP A 65 5.80 -8.55 -3.39
N MET A 66 6.90 -8.18 -2.73
CA MET A 66 8.25 -8.28 -3.32
C MET A 66 8.92 -9.61 -2.94
N GLU A 67 8.23 -10.47 -2.20
CA GLU A 67 8.69 -11.82 -1.85
C GLU A 67 8.89 -12.66 -3.12
N GLY A 68 10.05 -13.29 -3.24
CA GLY A 68 10.41 -14.13 -4.39
C GLY A 68 10.66 -13.38 -5.71
N MET A 69 10.54 -12.04 -5.73
CA MET A 69 10.97 -11.25 -6.89
C MET A 69 12.48 -11.30 -7.05
N SER A 70 12.95 -11.32 -8.30
CA SER A 70 14.36 -11.12 -8.59
C SER A 70 14.82 -9.74 -8.13
N GLU A 71 16.11 -9.57 -7.81
CA GLU A 71 16.65 -8.24 -7.47
C GLU A 71 16.42 -7.22 -8.59
N ALA A 72 16.43 -7.67 -9.86
CA ALA A 72 16.09 -6.81 -10.99
C ALA A 72 14.63 -6.32 -10.95
N ASP A 73 13.69 -7.18 -10.58
CA ASP A 73 12.27 -6.79 -10.47
C ASP A 73 11.98 -5.96 -9.23
N LYS A 74 12.68 -6.22 -8.11
CA LYS A 74 12.61 -5.36 -6.92
C LYS A 74 13.09 -3.94 -7.25
N ASN A 75 14.24 -3.83 -7.94
CA ASN A 75 14.77 -2.55 -8.39
C ASN A 75 13.82 -1.82 -9.34
N ARG A 76 13.16 -2.56 -10.25
CA ARG A 76 12.13 -1.98 -11.15
C ARG A 76 10.93 -1.45 -10.37
N ALA A 77 10.40 -2.20 -9.40
CA ALA A 77 9.27 -1.76 -8.60
C ALA A 77 9.61 -0.52 -7.75
N GLN A 78 10.80 -0.46 -7.17
CA GLN A 78 11.28 0.74 -6.46
C GLN A 78 11.47 1.93 -7.40
N ALA A 79 12.02 1.71 -8.60
CA ALA A 79 12.18 2.75 -9.60
C ALA A 79 10.83 3.29 -10.10
N GLU A 80 9.81 2.43 -10.27
CA GLU A 80 8.44 2.85 -10.60
C GLU A 80 7.91 3.86 -9.59
N VAL A 81 8.03 3.54 -8.29
CA VAL A 81 7.61 4.42 -7.20
C VAL A 81 8.39 5.72 -7.19
N HIS A 82 9.72 5.65 -7.30
CA HIS A 82 10.57 6.84 -7.29
C HIS A 82 10.27 7.80 -8.46
N CYS A 83 10.03 7.25 -9.66
CA CYS A 83 9.61 8.03 -10.81
C CYS A 83 8.26 8.72 -10.55
N LEU A 84 7.25 7.99 -10.08
CA LEU A 84 5.92 8.53 -9.86
C LEU A 84 5.86 9.57 -8.73
N LEU A 85 6.64 9.39 -7.66
CA LEU A 85 6.78 10.39 -6.59
C LEU A 85 7.43 11.70 -7.06
N SER A 86 8.27 11.61 -8.09
CA SER A 86 8.96 12.76 -8.69
C SER A 86 8.16 13.41 -9.82
N CYS A 87 7.03 12.81 -10.23
CA CYS A 87 6.18 13.33 -11.29
C CYS A 87 5.00 14.13 -10.72
N ASP A 88 4.94 15.42 -11.06
CA ASP A 88 3.77 16.26 -10.78
C ASP A 88 3.26 16.90 -12.08
N PHE A 89 2.47 16.13 -12.83
CA PHE A 89 1.93 16.55 -14.12
C PHE A 89 0.47 16.13 -14.25
N PHE A 90 -0.40 17.01 -14.76
CA PHE A 90 -1.86 16.84 -14.71
C PHE A 90 -2.37 15.55 -15.38
N SER A 91 -1.64 15.01 -16.37
CA SER A 91 -2.03 13.81 -17.11
C SER A 91 -1.24 12.56 -16.69
N ILE A 92 -0.44 12.63 -15.64
CA ILE A 92 0.27 11.50 -15.06
C ILE A 92 -0.34 11.22 -13.69
N LEU A 93 -0.61 9.96 -13.38
CA LEU A 93 -1.10 9.57 -12.06
C LEU A 93 -0.07 9.96 -10.99
N LYS A 94 -0.51 10.77 -10.03
CA LYS A 94 0.32 11.20 -8.92
C LYS A 94 0.44 10.09 -7.88
N CYS A 95 1.67 9.69 -7.55
CA CYS A 95 1.91 8.94 -6.33
C CYS A 95 2.05 9.94 -5.19
N HIS A 96 1.25 9.75 -4.14
CA HIS A 96 1.19 10.71 -3.02
C HIS A 96 2.23 10.41 -1.95
N GLU A 97 2.51 9.12 -1.73
CA GLU A 97 3.50 8.61 -0.79
C GLU A 97 3.71 7.13 -1.02
N ASP A 98 4.81 6.59 -0.49
CA ASP A 98 5.07 5.17 -0.45
C ASP A 98 5.43 4.68 0.96
N PHE A 99 5.26 3.38 1.18
CA PHE A 99 5.66 2.68 2.39
C PHE A 99 6.37 1.39 2.01
N ALA A 100 7.52 1.11 2.61
CA ALA A 100 8.20 -0.17 2.49
C ALA A 100 8.44 -0.77 3.88
N LYS A 101 8.15 -2.06 4.05
CA LYS A 101 8.42 -2.78 5.30
C LYS A 101 9.05 -4.13 5.02
N LYS A 102 10.12 -4.43 5.75
CA LYS A 102 10.78 -5.74 5.76
C LYS A 102 10.18 -6.61 6.87
N ASP A 103 10.05 -7.91 6.63
CA ASP A 103 9.68 -8.86 7.68
C ASP A 103 10.86 -9.04 8.66
N PRO A 104 10.68 -8.78 9.97
CA PRO A 104 11.74 -9.00 10.95
C PRO A 104 12.22 -10.46 11.05
N LYS A 105 11.42 -11.43 10.63
CA LYS A 105 11.75 -12.87 10.65
C LYS A 105 12.41 -13.35 9.37
N ASN A 106 12.23 -12.62 8.28
CA ASN A 106 12.83 -12.90 6.98
C ASN A 106 13.13 -11.57 6.27
N GLU A 107 14.35 -11.08 6.41
CA GLU A 107 14.74 -9.76 5.87
C GLU A 107 14.64 -9.69 4.34
N GLU A 108 14.56 -10.83 3.64
CA GLU A 108 14.34 -10.89 2.19
C GLU A 108 12.88 -10.62 1.79
N ASN A 109 11.93 -10.78 2.73
CA ASN A 109 10.51 -10.52 2.50
C ASN A 109 10.20 -9.04 2.69
N VAL A 110 9.89 -8.39 1.57
CA VAL A 110 9.58 -6.96 1.54
C VAL A 110 8.16 -6.78 1.00
N LEU A 111 7.37 -5.99 1.70
CA LEU A 111 6.07 -5.49 1.23
C LEU A 111 6.20 -4.00 0.97
N MET A 112 5.65 -3.56 -0.15
CA MET A 112 5.64 -2.15 -0.54
C MET A 112 4.21 -1.70 -0.85
N ILE A 113 3.90 -0.45 -0.52
CA ILE A 113 2.66 0.23 -0.86
C ILE A 113 2.98 1.59 -1.48
N ALA A 114 2.31 1.96 -2.57
CA ALA A 114 2.40 3.26 -3.22
C ALA A 114 1.05 3.71 -3.81
#